data_AF-A0A1Q7EI63-F1
#
_entry.id   AF-A0A1Q7EI63-F1
#
_cell.length_a   1.000
_cell.length_b   1.000
_cell.length_c   1.000
_cell.angle_alpha   90.00
_cell.angle_beta   90.00
_cell.angle_gamma   90.00
#
_symmetry.space_group_name_H-M   'P 1'
#
loop_
_entity.id
_entity.type
_entity.pdbx_description
1 polymer ?
#
loop_
_entity_poly.entity_id
_entity_poly.type
_entity_poly.pdbx_seq_one_letter_code
_entity_poly.pdbx_strand_id
1 'polypeptide(L)'
;MSGTDRFRLAARAYFAYGVVYWVGGVYLLAHGVGVAGGAAAGQRASLGLWAVMGLVLVFLVPFLLRHPRAWFERWIVSRRDFARILALFMAFRAFKVGEVALRSGGGSVAAPWGVVTFQAGAVVFFFVTVVALVCVALAAWGDE
;
A
#
# COMPACT_ATOMS: atom_id res chain seq x y z
N MET A 1 2.42 -1.70 25.17
CA MET A 1 1.37 -1.24 24.24
C MET A 1 0.17 -2.15 24.39
N SER A 2 -0.99 -1.60 24.72
CA SER A 2 -2.26 -2.34 24.73
C SER A 2 -2.62 -2.79 23.30
N GLY A 3 -3.44 -3.84 23.14
CA GLY A 3 -3.92 -4.27 21.82
C GLY A 3 -4.52 -3.13 21.00
N THR A 4 -5.27 -2.23 21.64
CA THR A 4 -5.88 -1.06 20.99
C THR A 4 -4.83 -0.08 20.43
N ASP A 5 -3.69 0.12 21.12
CA ASP A 5 -2.61 0.99 20.63
C ASP A 5 -1.92 0.39 19.41
N ARG A 6 -1.76 -0.94 19.37
CA ARG A 6 -1.16 -1.66 18.24
C ARG A 6 -2.00 -1.53 16.98
N PHE A 7 -3.33 -1.70 17.06
CA PHE A 7 -4.19 -1.50 15.90
C PHE A 7 -4.28 -0.04 15.43
N ARG A 8 -4.23 0.94 16.35
CA ARG A 8 -4.13 2.36 15.96
C ARG A 8 -2.82 2.67 15.24
N LEU A 9 -1.71 2.08 15.69
CA LEU A 9 -0.42 2.20 15.02
C LEU A 9 -0.45 1.54 13.63
N ALA A 10 -1.01 0.32 13.53
CA ALA A 10 -1.18 -0.38 12.25
C ALA A 10 -2.04 0.41 11.26
N ALA A 11 -3.16 1.00 11.71
CA ALA A 11 -4.01 1.85 10.88
C ALA A 11 -3.25 3.08 10.36
N ARG A 12 -2.47 3.76 11.21
CA ARG A 12 -1.64 4.91 10.81
C ARG A 12 -0.55 4.52 9.83
N ALA A 13 0.15 3.41 10.09
CA ALA A 13 1.19 2.90 9.21
C ALA A 13 0.64 2.50 7.84
N TYR A 14 -0.51 1.81 7.80
CA TYR A 14 -1.19 1.47 6.55
C TYR A 14 -1.66 2.73 5.80
N PHE A 15 -2.22 3.72 6.50
CA PHE A 15 -2.64 4.97 5.87
C PHE A 15 -1.47 5.70 5.22
N ALA A 16 -0.35 5.85 5.94
CA ALA A 16 0.86 6.47 5.40
C ALA A 16 1.37 5.73 4.16
N TYR A 17 1.44 4.39 4.24
CA TYR A 17 1.76 3.54 3.10
C TYR A 17 0.80 3.73 1.91
N GLY A 18 -0.50 3.75 2.18
CA GLY A 18 -1.55 3.95 1.18
C GLY A 18 -1.37 5.29 0.48
N VAL A 19 -1.15 6.38 1.22
CA VAL A 19 -0.92 7.72 0.67
C VAL A 19 0.30 7.73 -0.25
N VAL A 20 1.45 7.21 0.23
CA VAL A 20 2.67 7.13 -0.59
C VAL A 20 2.42 6.35 -1.87
N TYR A 21 1.68 5.24 -1.79
CA TYR A 21 1.34 4.43 -2.96
C TYR A 21 0.44 5.15 -3.93
N TRP A 22 -0.60 5.80 -3.40
CA TRP A 22 -1.58 6.49 -4.20
C TRP A 22 -0.93 7.65 -4.95
N VAL A 23 -0.15 8.49 -4.25
CA VAL A 23 0.60 9.60 -4.85
C VAL A 23 1.58 9.08 -5.89
N GLY A 24 2.38 8.05 -5.56
CA GLY A 24 3.34 7.47 -6.49
C GLY A 24 2.68 6.85 -7.73
N GLY A 25 1.58 6.13 -7.56
CA GLY A 25 0.83 5.52 -8.65
C GLY A 25 0.17 6.55 -9.57
N VAL A 26 -0.46 7.58 -9.00
CA VAL A 26 -1.03 8.70 -9.76
C VAL A 26 0.06 9.46 -10.51
N TYR A 27 1.20 9.70 -9.87
CA TYR A 27 2.36 10.37 -10.48
C TYR A 27 2.88 9.59 -11.70
N LEU A 28 3.11 8.29 -11.56
CA LEU A 28 3.60 7.43 -12.65
C LEU A 28 2.61 7.36 -13.82
N LEU A 29 1.32 7.17 -13.53
CA LEU A 29 0.25 7.18 -14.54
C LEU A 29 0.16 8.52 -15.28
N ALA A 30 0.29 9.65 -14.56
CA ALA A 30 0.28 10.98 -15.16
C ALA A 30 1.47 11.19 -16.12
N HIS A 31 2.61 10.56 -15.84
CA HIS A 31 3.81 10.59 -16.68
C HIS A 31 3.85 9.46 -17.72
N GLY A 32 2.73 8.74 -17.94
CA GLY A 32 2.61 7.71 -18.97
C GLY A 32 3.33 6.40 -18.67
N VAL A 33 3.82 6.23 -17.44
CA VAL A 33 4.46 5.01 -16.97
C VAL A 33 3.38 4.12 -16.37
N GLY A 34 3.09 3.01 -17.05
CA GLY A 34 2.13 2.01 -16.59
C GLY A 34 2.65 1.19 -15.43
N VAL A 35 1.78 0.33 -14.89
CA VAL A 35 2.16 -0.64 -13.84
C VAL A 35 3.27 -1.55 -14.38
N ALA A 36 4.38 -1.67 -13.65
CA ALA A 36 5.60 -2.41 -14.02
C ALA A 36 6.45 -1.82 -15.17
N GLY A 37 6.35 -0.52 -15.46
CA GLY A 37 7.28 0.16 -16.38
C GLY A 37 6.94 0.00 -17.87
N GLY A 38 5.80 -0.60 -18.21
CA GLY A 38 5.27 -0.64 -19.57
C GLY A 38 4.63 0.68 -20.01
N ALA A 39 4.50 0.90 -21.31
CA ALA A 39 3.82 2.07 -21.86
C ALA A 39 2.32 2.06 -21.49
N ALA A 40 1.83 3.13 -20.85
CA ALA A 40 0.42 3.29 -20.46
C ALA A 40 -0.50 3.66 -21.65
N ALA A 41 -0.32 3.01 -22.81
CA ALA A 41 -1.14 3.24 -23.98
C ALA A 41 -2.57 2.75 -23.72
N GLY A 42 -3.50 3.69 -23.49
CA GLY A 42 -4.93 3.42 -23.27
C GLY A 42 -5.46 3.64 -21.84
N GLN A 43 -4.60 3.89 -20.85
CA GLN A 43 -5.03 3.99 -19.43
C GLN A 43 -5.50 5.37 -18.96
N ARG A 44 -5.41 6.43 -19.77
CA ARG A 44 -5.86 7.79 -19.38
C ARG A 44 -7.34 7.89 -19.01
N ALA A 45 -8.22 7.15 -19.68
CA ALA A 45 -9.64 7.09 -19.32
C ALA A 45 -9.90 6.34 -18.00
N SER A 46 -8.98 5.45 -17.60
CA SER A 46 -9.06 4.67 -16.35
C SER A 46 -8.39 5.36 -15.16
N LEU A 47 -7.65 6.45 -15.38
CA LEU A 47 -6.83 7.13 -14.37
C LEU A 47 -7.68 7.61 -13.19
N GLY A 48 -8.86 8.18 -13.46
CA GLY A 48 -9.82 8.58 -12.44
C GLY A 48 -10.38 7.41 -11.64
N LEU A 49 -10.75 6.31 -12.31
CA LEU A 49 -11.26 5.10 -11.65
C LEU A 49 -10.20 4.45 -10.75
N TRP A 50 -8.97 4.30 -11.23
CA TRP A 50 -7.85 3.75 -10.45
C TRP A 50 -7.45 4.66 -9.29
N ALA A 51 -7.46 5.98 -9.50
CA ALA A 51 -7.23 6.94 -8.43
C ALA A 51 -8.33 6.84 -7.36
N VAL A 52 -9.61 6.85 -7.74
CA VAL A 52 -10.72 6.72 -6.78
C VAL A 52 -10.66 5.38 -6.05
N MET A 53 -10.43 4.28 -6.75
CA MET A 53 -10.33 2.95 -6.14
C MET A 53 -9.15 2.85 -5.17
N GLY A 54 -8.00 3.42 -5.52
CA GLY A 54 -6.85 3.51 -4.62
C GLY A 54 -7.17 4.35 -3.38
N LEU A 55 -7.91 5.44 -3.54
CA LEU A 55 -8.33 6.31 -2.45
C LEU A 55 -9.30 5.59 -1.51
N VAL A 56 -10.26 4.83 -2.06
CA VAL A 56 -11.13 3.96 -1.27
C VAL A 56 -10.31 3.01 -0.40
N LEU A 57 -9.29 2.33 -0.95
CA LEU A 57 -8.42 1.45 -0.17
C LEU A 57 -7.61 2.19 0.91
N VAL A 58 -7.09 3.37 0.59
CA VAL A 58 -6.31 4.21 1.52
C VAL A 58 -7.13 4.59 2.73
N PHE A 59 -8.42 4.88 2.58
CA PHE A 59 -9.28 5.29 3.70
C PHE A 59 -10.04 4.13 4.35
N LEU A 60 -10.53 3.17 3.56
CA LEU A 60 -11.35 2.06 4.04
C LEU A 60 -10.57 1.13 4.97
N VAL A 61 -9.34 0.76 4.60
CA VAL A 61 -8.53 -0.17 5.39
C VAL A 61 -8.16 0.38 6.78
N PRO A 62 -7.60 1.60 6.93
CA PRO A 62 -7.33 2.14 8.25
C PRO A 62 -8.61 2.44 9.03
N PHE A 63 -9.71 2.78 8.35
CA PHE A 63 -11.01 2.94 8.98
C PHE A 63 -11.52 1.63 9.61
N LEU A 64 -11.37 0.50 8.89
CA LEU A 64 -11.71 -0.83 9.39
C LEU A 64 -10.76 -1.30 10.51
N LEU A 65 -9.47 -0.94 10.44
CA LEU A 65 -8.50 -1.30 11.48
C LEU A 65 -8.66 -0.48 12.77
N ARG A 66 -9.18 0.75 12.71
CA ARG A 66 -9.16 1.70 13.83
C ARG A 66 -10.15 1.35 14.95
N HIS A 67 -11.33 0.85 14.62
CA HIS A 67 -12.35 0.49 15.62
C HIS A 67 -12.95 -0.90 15.34
N PRO A 68 -13.13 -1.75 16.37
CA PRO A 68 -13.94 -2.95 16.25
C PRO A 68 -15.37 -2.54 15.87
N ARG A 69 -15.91 -3.16 14.83
CA ARG A 69 -17.17 -2.77 14.21
C ARG A 69 -18.07 -3.99 14.22
N ALA A 70 -19.06 -3.99 15.10
CA ALA A 70 -19.97 -5.11 15.30
C ALA A 70 -20.62 -5.62 14.00
N TRP A 71 -20.92 -4.73 13.04
CA TRP A 71 -21.46 -5.15 11.74
C TRP A 71 -20.42 -5.90 10.87
N PHE A 72 -19.15 -5.49 10.88
CA PHE A 72 -18.10 -6.14 10.09
C PHE A 72 -17.69 -7.47 10.71
N GLU A 73 -17.57 -7.52 12.03
CA GLU A 73 -17.26 -8.75 12.77
C GLU A 73 -18.40 -9.77 12.68
N ARG A 74 -19.66 -9.31 12.57
CA ARG A 74 -20.83 -10.18 12.47
C ARG A 74 -21.07 -10.74 11.06
N TRP A 75 -20.66 -10.03 10.01
CA TRP A 75 -20.97 -10.39 8.62
C TRP A 75 -19.77 -10.87 7.79
N ILE A 76 -18.55 -10.43 8.13
CA ILE A 76 -17.38 -10.61 7.25
C ILE A 76 -16.28 -11.39 7.98
N VAL A 77 -15.47 -10.74 8.82
CA VAL A 77 -14.37 -11.41 9.53
C VAL A 77 -14.04 -10.63 10.83
N SER A 78 -13.56 -11.31 11.87
CA SER A 78 -13.00 -10.65 13.06
C SER A 78 -11.87 -9.68 12.68
N ARG A 79 -11.73 -8.58 13.42
CA ARG A 79 -10.69 -7.55 13.22
C ARG A 79 -9.28 -8.15 13.14
N ARG A 80 -8.99 -9.19 13.94
CA ARG A 80 -7.68 -9.86 13.99
C ARG A 80 -7.42 -10.67 12.72
N ASP A 81 -8.43 -11.38 12.23
CA ASP A 81 -8.33 -12.16 10.99
C ASP A 81 -8.28 -11.27 9.75
N PHE A 82 -9.01 -10.15 9.75
CA PHE A 82 -8.86 -9.13 8.72
C PHE A 82 -7.42 -8.58 8.68
N ALA A 83 -6.82 -8.31 9.84
CA ALA A 83 -5.43 -7.88 9.91
C ALA A 83 -4.45 -8.97 9.43
N ARG A 84 -4.73 -10.26 9.68
CA ARG A 84 -3.94 -11.39 9.13
C ARG A 84 -4.04 -11.48 7.61
N ILE A 85 -5.25 -11.40 7.06
CA ILE A 85 -5.47 -11.40 5.59
C ILE A 85 -4.76 -10.21 4.95
N LEU A 86 -4.89 -9.02 5.56
CA LEU A 86 -4.22 -7.82 5.10
C LEU A 86 -2.69 -7.97 5.15
N ALA A 87 -2.15 -8.52 6.23
CA ALA A 87 -0.73 -8.80 6.37
C ALA A 87 -0.24 -9.75 5.26
N LEU A 88 -0.98 -10.83 4.97
CA LEU A 88 -0.65 -11.76 3.89
C LEU A 88 -0.65 -11.06 2.52
N PHE A 89 -1.67 -10.24 2.24
CA PHE A 89 -1.73 -9.44 1.00
C PHE A 89 -0.56 -8.48 0.89
N MET A 90 -0.21 -7.79 1.98
CA MET A 90 0.94 -6.89 2.02
C MET A 90 2.26 -7.64 1.88
N ALA A 91 2.40 -8.84 2.43
CA ALA A 91 3.58 -9.67 2.31
C ALA A 91 3.77 -10.15 0.86
N PHE A 92 2.71 -10.67 0.24
CA PHE A 92 2.73 -11.03 -1.18
C PHE A 92 3.12 -9.83 -2.05
N ARG A 93 2.56 -8.67 -1.74
CA ARG A 93 2.88 -7.43 -2.46
C ARG A 93 4.32 -6.98 -2.25
N ALA A 94 4.84 -7.04 -1.02
CA ALA A 94 6.23 -6.72 -0.72
C ALA A 94 7.18 -7.64 -1.50
N PHE A 95 6.84 -8.93 -1.62
CA PHE A 95 7.58 -9.88 -2.45
C PHE A 95 7.58 -9.47 -3.94
N LYS A 96 6.42 -9.16 -4.53
CA LYS A 96 6.34 -8.69 -5.92
C LYS A 96 7.09 -7.38 -6.15
N VAL A 97 7.01 -6.43 -5.22
CA VAL A 97 7.75 -5.16 -5.31
C VAL A 97 9.25 -5.40 -5.17
N GLY A 98 9.67 -6.28 -4.26
CA GLY A 98 11.08 -6.68 -4.11
C GLY A 98 11.63 -7.34 -5.38
N GLU A 99 10.85 -8.24 -5.99
CA GLU A 99 11.19 -8.85 -7.29
C GLU A 99 11.40 -7.79 -8.37
N VAL A 100 10.54 -6.77 -8.41
CA VAL A 100 10.65 -5.63 -9.34
C VAL A 100 11.84 -4.73 -9.02
N ALA A 101 12.14 -4.49 -7.74
CA ALA A 101 13.30 -3.70 -7.32
C ALA A 101 14.64 -4.38 -7.67
N LEU A 102 14.65 -5.72 -7.65
CA LEU A 102 15.81 -6.55 -8.00
C LEU A 102 15.99 -6.72 -9.52
N ARG A 103 14.93 -6.55 -10.32
CA ARG A 103 15.05 -6.51 -11.79
C ARG A 103 15.67 -5.19 -12.24
N SER A 104 16.91 -5.25 -12.72
CA SER A 104 17.57 -4.14 -13.41
C SER A 104 16.91 -3.91 -14.77
N GLY A 105 16.28 -2.75 -14.98
CA GLY A 105 15.68 -2.39 -16.28
C GLY A 105 14.48 -1.42 -16.27
N GLY A 106 14.10 -0.85 -15.13
CA GLY A 106 13.00 0.13 -15.09
C GLY A 106 13.42 1.52 -15.63
N GLY A 107 12.60 2.11 -16.50
CA GLY A 107 12.82 3.45 -17.07
C GLY A 107 12.92 4.56 -16.01
N SER A 108 13.62 5.63 -16.33
CA SER A 108 13.79 6.79 -15.43
C SER A 108 12.66 7.79 -15.62
N VAL A 109 12.16 8.38 -14.53
CA VAL A 109 11.15 9.44 -14.60
C VAL A 109 11.77 10.74 -14.11
N ALA A 110 11.57 11.82 -14.87
CA ALA A 110 11.93 13.16 -14.43
C ALA A 110 11.02 13.54 -13.25
N ALA A 111 11.61 13.80 -12.09
CA ALA A 111 10.97 14.41 -10.94
C ALA A 111 11.27 15.91 -10.89
N PRO A 112 10.45 16.74 -10.21
CA PRO A 112 10.66 18.19 -10.10
C PRO A 112 12.02 18.60 -9.50
N TRP A 113 12.72 17.67 -8.83
CA TRP A 113 14.01 17.87 -8.17
C TRP A 113 15.15 17.04 -8.79
N GLY A 114 14.95 16.37 -9.93
CA GLY A 114 15.97 15.58 -10.62
C GLY A 114 15.46 14.30 -11.28
N VAL A 115 16.36 13.46 -11.82
CA VAL A 115 15.99 12.18 -12.42
C VAL A 115 15.88 11.12 -11.31
N VAL A 116 14.67 10.63 -11.07
CA VAL A 116 14.45 9.53 -10.13
C VAL A 116 14.39 8.24 -10.94
N THR A 117 15.35 7.35 -10.69
CA THR A 117 15.31 6.01 -11.27
C THR A 117 14.14 5.25 -10.66
N PHE A 118 13.45 4.47 -11.49
CA PHE A 118 12.37 3.60 -11.01
C PHE A 118 12.83 2.70 -9.86
N GLN A 119 14.11 2.31 -9.86
CA GLN A 119 14.72 1.49 -8.81
C GLN A 119 14.84 2.23 -7.47
N ALA A 120 15.25 3.50 -7.47
CA ALA A 120 15.29 4.32 -6.26
C ALA A 120 13.89 4.49 -5.65
N GLY A 121 12.88 4.74 -6.51
CA GLY A 121 11.48 4.79 -6.09
C GLY A 121 11.00 3.45 -5.52
N ALA A 122 11.34 2.33 -6.17
CA ALA A 122 10.99 0.98 -5.73
C ALA A 122 11.61 0.63 -4.36
N VAL A 123 12.84 1.06 -4.07
CA VAL A 123 13.50 0.84 -2.77
C VAL A 123 12.80 1.58 -1.64
N VAL A 124 12.49 2.87 -1.84
CA VAL A 124 11.72 3.65 -0.85
C VAL A 124 10.35 3.03 -0.64
N PHE A 125 9.69 2.64 -1.73
CA PHE A 125 8.38 2.01 -1.68
C PHE A 125 8.40 0.67 -0.95
N PHE A 126 9.43 -0.14 -1.18
CA PHE A 126 9.66 -1.39 -0.49
C PHE A 126 9.83 -1.17 1.02
N PHE A 127 10.66 -0.20 1.42
CA PHE A 127 10.87 0.10 2.83
C PHE A 127 9.58 0.50 3.55
N VAL A 128 8.79 1.41 2.95
CA VAL A 128 7.49 1.82 3.50
C VAL A 128 6.52 0.64 3.58
N THR A 129 6.52 -0.24 2.56
CA THR A 129 5.69 -1.46 2.55
C THR A 129 6.06 -2.40 3.70
N VAL A 130 7.36 -2.63 3.93
CA VAL A 130 7.85 -3.51 4.98
C VAL A 130 7.52 -2.96 6.36
N VAL A 131 7.74 -1.65 6.59
CA VAL A 131 7.39 -1.02 7.88
C VAL A 131 5.89 -1.15 8.16
N ALA A 132 5.04 -0.86 7.18
CA ALA A 132 3.60 -1.01 7.33
C ALA A 132 3.19 -2.47 7.57
N LEU A 133 3.81 -3.43 6.86
CA LEU A 133 3.60 -4.85 7.05
C LEU A 133 3.94 -5.29 8.47
N VAL A 134 5.09 -4.87 9.01
CA VAL A 134 5.52 -5.19 10.38
C VAL A 134 4.49 -4.64 11.38
N CYS A 135 4.05 -3.39 11.24
CA CYS A 135 3.04 -2.82 12.13
C CYS A 135 1.71 -3.57 12.07
N VAL A 136 1.26 -3.98 10.88
CA VAL A 136 0.02 -4.76 10.69
C VAL A 136 0.18 -6.17 11.27
N ALA A 137 1.32 -6.83 11.06
CA ALA A 137 1.61 -8.15 11.62
C ALA A 137 1.66 -8.11 13.16
N LEU A 138 2.28 -7.10 13.75
CA LEU A 138 2.29 -6.90 15.21
C LEU A 138 0.87 -6.72 15.77
N ALA A 139 -0.03 -6.07 15.03
CA ALA A 139 -1.43 -5.96 15.42
C ALA A 139 -2.23 -7.27 15.20
N ALA A 140 -1.90 -8.04 14.17
CA ALA A 140 -2.58 -9.29 13.84
C ALA A 140 -2.21 -10.46 14.78
N TRP A 141 -0.95 -10.53 15.20
CA TRP A 141 -0.43 -11.61 16.07
C TRP A 141 -0.18 -11.18 17.51
N GLY A 142 -0.16 -9.89 17.82
CA GLY A 142 0.01 -9.43 19.18
C GLY A 142 -1.20 -9.72 20.07
N ASP A 143 -0.95 -10.18 21.29
CA ASP A 143 -2.00 -10.40 22.30
C ASP A 143 -2.54 -9.06 22.84
N GLU A 144 -3.85 -9.03 23.12
CA GLU A 144 -4.62 -7.83 23.52
C GLU A 144 -4.17 -7.25 24.87
#